data_AF-V9W9E6-F1
#
_entry.id   AF-V9W9E6-F1
#
_cell.length_a   1.000
_cell.length_b   1.000
_cell.length_c   1.000
_cell.angle_alpha   90.00
_cell.angle_beta   90.00
_cell.angle_gamma   90.00
#
_symmetry.space_group_name_H-M   'P 1'
#
loop_
_entity.id
_entity.type
_entity.pdbx_description
1 polymer ?
#
loop_
_entity_poly.entity_id
_entity_poly.type
_entity_poly.pdbx_seq_one_letter_code
_entity_poly.pdbx_strand_id
1 'polypeptide(L)'
;MKVSENPVPSHTSLKNFSEMMIRHDNKVTQEQLVRLFEQIGLQGDRLSRNMTLRELREYKLLVKKFLEETARRGVHLKDTRGWDRRGRSKRYKLLEEVDAELLQMADELLETEQGRINLLHQIGEIRGMLIHFLY
;
A
#
# COMPACT_ATOMS: atom_id res chain seq x y z
N MET A 1 -30.13 49.69 16.33
CA MET A 1 -28.93 49.01 15.82
C MET A 1 -28.78 47.70 16.62
N LYS A 2 -29.31 46.58 16.12
CA LYS A 2 -29.23 45.29 16.82
C LYS A 2 -27.95 44.58 16.35
N VAL A 3 -26.99 44.44 17.25
CA VAL A 3 -25.74 43.72 17.00
C VAL A 3 -26.06 42.23 17.02
N SER A 4 -25.83 41.56 15.90
CA SER A 4 -25.98 40.11 15.75
C SER A 4 -24.83 39.43 16.47
N GLU A 5 -25.08 38.81 17.62
CA GLU A 5 -24.14 37.87 18.24
C GLU A 5 -24.10 36.59 17.40
N ASN A 6 -23.03 36.41 16.64
CA ASN A 6 -22.71 35.12 16.06
C ASN A 6 -22.27 34.17 17.19
N PRO A 7 -22.88 32.98 17.33
CA PRO A 7 -22.48 32.04 18.36
C PRO A 7 -21.08 31.52 18.03
N VAL A 8 -20.17 31.63 19.01
CA VAL A 8 -18.83 31.07 18.96
C VAL A 8 -18.96 29.55 18.74
N PRO A 9 -18.30 28.95 17.73
CA PRO A 9 -18.41 27.52 17.47
C PRO A 9 -17.94 26.74 18.70
N SER A 10 -18.82 25.88 19.22
CA SER A 10 -18.54 25.04 20.38
C SER A 10 -17.38 24.07 20.10
N HIS A 11 -16.50 23.84 21.09
CA HIS A 11 -15.34 22.94 20.97
C HIS A 11 -15.70 21.52 20.48
N THR A 12 -16.96 21.09 20.64
CA THR A 12 -17.50 19.82 20.14
C THR A 12 -17.64 19.79 18.61
N SER A 13 -17.99 20.90 17.96
CA SER A 13 -18.16 20.95 16.50
C SER A 13 -16.83 20.85 15.75
N LEU A 14 -15.76 21.44 16.30
CA LEU A 14 -14.40 21.38 15.75
C LEU A 14 -13.80 19.96 15.86
N LYS A 15 -14.04 19.24 16.97
CA LYS A 15 -13.65 17.84 17.11
C LYS A 15 -14.37 16.95 16.09
N ASN A 16 -15.67 17.16 15.90
CA ASN A 16 -16.46 16.42 14.92
C ASN A 16 -15.97 16.63 13.48
N PHE A 17 -15.58 17.87 13.12
CA PHE A 17 -15.02 18.16 11.80
C PHE A 17 -13.66 17.49 11.58
N SER A 18 -12.75 17.57 12.56
CA SER A 18 -11.43 16.92 12.48
C SER A 18 -11.54 15.40 12.33
N GLU A 19 -12.45 14.76 13.08
CA GLU A 19 -12.73 13.34 12.95
C GLU A 19 -13.34 12.95 11.59
N MET A 20 -14.17 13.83 11.02
CA MET A 20 -14.76 13.61 9.70
C MET A 20 -13.68 13.69 8.60
N MET A 21 -12.77 14.66 8.70
CA MET A 21 -11.65 14.82 7.79
C MET A 21 -10.70 13.61 7.84
N ILE A 22 -10.30 13.16 9.03
CA ILE A 22 -9.45 11.96 9.20
C ILE A 22 -10.14 10.71 8.61
N ARG A 23 -11.46 10.56 8.81
CA ARG A 23 -12.20 9.42 8.22
C ARG A 23 -12.23 9.49 6.70
N HIS A 24 -12.43 10.67 6.13
CA HIS A 24 -12.41 10.88 4.69
C HIS A 24 -11.04 10.56 4.09
N ASP A 25 -9.96 11.10 4.67
CA ASP A 25 -8.59 10.85 4.21
C ASP A 25 -8.25 9.35 4.24
N ASN A 26 -8.58 8.66 5.33
CA ASN A 26 -8.37 7.21 5.43
C ASN A 26 -9.13 6.43 4.36
N LYS A 27 -10.35 6.85 4.00
CA LYS A 27 -11.14 6.23 2.93
C LYS A 27 -10.47 6.44 1.56
N VAL A 28 -10.06 7.66 1.26
CA VAL A 28 -9.36 7.99 0.00
C VAL A 28 -8.08 7.17 -0.14
N THR A 29 -7.28 7.07 0.94
CA THR A 29 -6.05 6.26 0.94
C THR A 29 -6.34 4.77 0.73
N GLN A 30 -7.41 4.22 1.33
CA GLN A 30 -7.82 2.82 1.08
C GLN A 30 -8.17 2.60 -0.39
N GLU A 31 -8.98 3.48 -0.98
CA GLU A 31 -9.36 3.36 -2.39
C GLU A 31 -8.14 3.45 -3.32
N GLN A 32 -7.16 4.29 -2.98
CA GLN A 32 -5.90 4.39 -3.71
C GLN A 32 -5.07 3.10 -3.62
N LEU A 33 -5.02 2.46 -2.45
CA LEU A 33 -4.34 1.16 -2.29
C LEU A 33 -5.01 0.06 -3.11
N VAL A 34 -6.35 0.02 -3.14
CA VAL A 34 -7.09 -0.95 -3.98
C VAL A 34 -6.74 -0.74 -5.46
N ARG A 35 -6.75 0.51 -5.94
CA ARG A 35 -6.35 0.82 -7.33
C ARG A 35 -4.91 0.42 -7.64
N LEU A 36 -3.97 0.67 -6.73
CA LEU A 36 -2.58 0.25 -6.91
C LEU A 36 -2.47 -1.27 -6.95
N PHE A 37 -3.19 -1.98 -6.09
CA PHE A 37 -3.21 -3.45 -6.08
C PHE A 37 -3.74 -4.03 -7.40
N GLU A 38 -4.82 -3.47 -7.96
CA GLU A 38 -5.34 -3.85 -9.27
C GLU A 38 -4.32 -3.61 -10.38
N GLN A 39 -3.66 -2.45 -10.39
CA GLN A 39 -2.59 -2.14 -11.35
C GLN A 39 -1.41 -3.11 -11.24
N ILE A 40 -1.01 -3.48 -10.03
CA ILE A 40 0.02 -4.51 -9.78
C ILE A 40 -0.42 -5.85 -10.36
N GLY A 41 -1.69 -6.24 -10.19
CA GLY A 41 -2.24 -7.45 -10.79
C GLY A 41 -2.12 -7.46 -12.31
N LEU A 42 -2.60 -6.38 -12.96
CA LEU A 42 -2.52 -6.24 -14.41
C LEU A 42 -1.08 -6.23 -14.92
N GLN A 43 -0.18 -5.54 -14.23
CA GLN A 43 1.22 -5.48 -14.62
C GLN A 43 1.94 -6.81 -14.36
N GLY A 44 1.57 -7.54 -13.31
CA GLY A 44 2.04 -8.91 -13.05
C GLY A 44 1.63 -9.86 -14.16
N ASP A 45 0.41 -9.74 -14.68
CA ASP A 45 -0.06 -10.52 -15.83
C ASP A 45 0.69 -10.15 -17.13
N ARG A 46 1.12 -8.89 -17.29
CA ARG A 46 1.97 -8.48 -18.43
C ARG A 46 3.39 -9.02 -18.29
N LEU A 47 3.94 -8.99 -17.08
CA LEU A 47 5.26 -9.56 -16.77
C LEU A 47 5.28 -11.08 -16.99
N SER A 48 4.26 -11.81 -16.55
CA SER A 48 4.16 -13.26 -16.74
C SER A 48 4.10 -13.69 -18.21
N ARG A 49 3.49 -12.86 -19.07
CA ARG A 49 3.38 -13.13 -20.51
C ARG A 49 4.63 -12.75 -21.29
N ASN A 50 5.17 -11.56 -21.03
CA ASN A 50 6.20 -10.96 -21.87
C ASN A 50 7.61 -11.18 -21.33
N MET A 51 7.76 -11.34 -20.01
CA MET A 51 9.03 -11.63 -19.31
C MET A 51 10.19 -10.75 -19.77
N THR A 52 9.96 -9.43 -19.80
CA THR A 52 11.01 -8.46 -20.15
C THR A 52 11.42 -7.63 -18.93
N LEU A 53 12.66 -7.14 -18.95
CA LEU A 53 13.17 -6.22 -17.93
C LEU A 53 12.30 -4.96 -17.79
N ARG A 54 11.68 -4.49 -18.88
CA ARG A 54 10.75 -3.35 -18.84
C ARG A 54 9.53 -3.67 -17.99
N GLU A 55 8.88 -4.81 -18.26
CA GLU A 55 7.69 -5.20 -17.49
C GLU A 55 8.03 -5.43 -16.01
N LEU A 56 9.22 -5.99 -15.73
CA LEU A 56 9.70 -6.20 -14.36
C LEU A 56 9.93 -4.86 -13.65
N ARG A 57 10.56 -3.90 -14.33
CA ARG A 57 10.78 -2.55 -13.78
C ARG A 57 9.46 -1.85 -13.46
N GLU A 58 8.49 -1.92 -14.37
CA GLU A 58 7.15 -1.34 -14.16
C GLU A 58 6.44 -2.02 -12.98
N TYR A 59 6.51 -3.34 -12.89
CA TYR A 59 5.97 -4.11 -11.76
C TYR A 59 6.59 -3.67 -10.42
N LYS A 60 7.92 -3.65 -10.32
CA LYS A 60 8.65 -3.22 -9.12
C LYS A 60 8.29 -1.80 -8.70
N LEU A 61 8.13 -0.87 -9.66
CA LEU A 61 7.72 0.51 -9.36
C LEU A 61 6.31 0.59 -8.78
N LEU A 62 5.36 -0.19 -9.29
CA LEU A 62 4.00 -0.22 -8.75
C LEU A 62 3.96 -0.81 -7.34
N VAL A 63 4.67 -1.92 -7.11
CA VAL A 63 4.76 -2.54 -5.77
C VAL A 63 5.40 -1.57 -4.78
N LYS A 64 6.49 -0.90 -5.16
CA LYS A 64 7.12 0.12 -4.31
C LYS A 64 6.16 1.24 -3.93
N LYS A 65 5.41 1.79 -4.89
CA LYS A 65 4.38 2.82 -4.61
C LYS A 65 3.32 2.31 -3.64
N PHE A 66 2.87 1.07 -3.78
CA PHE A 66 1.91 0.46 -2.86
C PHE A 66 2.46 0.35 -1.42
N LEU A 67 3.73 -0.07 -1.27
CA LEU A 67 4.37 -0.17 0.04
C LEU A 67 4.54 1.21 0.69
N GLU A 68 4.90 2.24 -0.10
CA GLU A 68 5.02 3.63 0.37
C GLU A 68 3.69 4.17 0.91
N GLU A 69 2.58 3.97 0.18
CA GLU A 69 1.24 4.38 0.61
C GLU A 69 0.78 3.61 1.85
N THR A 70 1.12 2.33 1.95
CA THR A 70 0.83 1.49 3.12
C THR A 70 1.58 1.98 4.36
N ALA A 71 2.86 2.30 4.22
CA ALA A 71 3.69 2.82 5.29
C ALA A 71 3.16 4.18 5.79
N ARG A 72 2.80 5.07 4.86
CA ARG A 72 2.19 6.38 5.16
C ARG A 72 0.92 6.26 5.97
N ARG A 73 0.02 5.36 5.60
CA ARG A 73 -1.21 5.10 6.36
C ARG A 73 -0.94 4.51 7.74
N GLY A 74 0.05 3.63 7.85
CA GLY A 74 0.49 3.09 9.14
C GLY A 74 0.95 4.18 10.11
N VAL A 75 1.56 5.25 9.61
CA VAL A 75 1.92 6.45 10.40
C VAL A 75 0.66 7.20 10.84
N HIS A 76 -0.28 7.49 9.94
CA HIS A 76 -1.51 8.22 10.30
C HIS A 76 -2.37 7.50 11.36
N LEU A 77 -2.50 6.17 11.28
CA LEU A 77 -3.31 5.44 12.26
C LEU A 77 -2.66 5.36 13.65
N LYS A 78 -1.33 5.51 13.77
CA LYS A 78 -0.66 5.65 15.08
C LYS A 78 -1.19 6.86 15.85
N ASP A 79 -1.33 8.01 15.17
CA ASP A 79 -1.67 9.29 15.81
C ASP A 79 -3.12 9.32 16.30
N THR A 80 -4.00 8.46 15.77
CA THR A 80 -5.43 8.50 16.10
C THR A 80 -5.87 7.42 17.09
N ARG A 81 -5.24 6.24 17.13
CA ARG A 81 -5.78 5.06 17.86
C ARG A 81 -4.80 4.19 18.65
N GLY A 82 -3.53 4.59 18.83
CA GLY A 82 -2.59 3.85 19.69
C GLY A 82 -2.30 2.45 19.18
N TRP A 83 -1.59 2.36 18.05
CA TRP A 83 -1.22 1.10 17.40
C TRP A 83 -0.24 0.25 18.24
N ASP A 84 -0.61 -0.98 18.64
CA ASP A 84 0.22 -1.89 19.45
C ASP A 84 1.57 -2.24 18.79
N ARG A 85 2.65 -2.29 19.58
CA ARG A 85 4.03 -2.55 19.17
C ARG A 85 4.18 -3.86 18.38
N ARG A 86 3.37 -4.89 18.69
CA ARG A 86 3.41 -6.20 18.02
C ARG A 86 2.94 -6.13 16.56
N GLY A 87 1.86 -5.39 16.29
CA GLY A 87 1.32 -5.23 14.95
C GLY A 87 2.28 -4.47 14.01
N ARG A 88 3.09 -3.56 14.56
CA ARG A 88 4.10 -2.81 13.80
C ARG A 88 5.24 -3.71 13.32
N SER A 89 5.78 -4.53 14.22
CA SER A 89 6.89 -5.44 13.88
C SER A 89 6.51 -6.40 12.75
N LYS A 90 5.28 -6.93 12.77
CA LYS A 90 4.78 -7.83 11.72
C LYS A 90 4.68 -7.13 10.36
N ARG A 91 4.23 -5.87 10.30
CA ARG A 91 4.15 -5.12 9.04
C ARG A 91 5.50 -4.75 8.47
N TYR A 92 6.44 -4.32 9.31
CA TYR A 92 7.80 -4.04 8.85
C TYR A 92 8.46 -5.29 8.29
N LYS A 93 8.32 -6.42 8.98
CA LYS A 93 8.80 -7.72 8.47
C LYS A 93 8.19 -8.07 7.11
N LEU A 94 6.87 -7.89 6.95
CA LEU A 94 6.22 -8.14 5.65
C LEU A 94 6.71 -7.19 4.56
N LEU A 95 7.02 -5.94 4.89
CA LEU A 95 7.58 -4.97 3.94
C LEU A 95 9.00 -5.36 3.51
N GLU A 96 9.83 -5.83 4.45
CA GLU A 96 11.16 -6.38 4.18
C GLU A 96 11.09 -7.65 3.33
N GLU A 97 10.14 -8.54 3.60
CA GLU A 97 9.91 -9.76 2.82
C GLU A 97 9.53 -9.42 1.37
N VAL A 98 8.63 -8.45 1.13
CA VAL A 98 8.29 -8.01 -0.23
C VAL A 98 9.51 -7.39 -0.94
N ASP A 99 10.32 -6.58 -0.26
CA ASP A 99 11.50 -5.96 -0.87
C ASP A 99 12.56 -7.01 -1.28
N ALA A 100 12.79 -8.01 -0.42
CA ALA A 100 13.68 -9.12 -0.71
C ALA A 100 13.21 -9.91 -1.95
N GLU A 101 11.91 -10.19 -2.06
CA GLU A 101 11.33 -10.90 -3.20
C GLU A 101 11.53 -10.12 -4.51
N LEU A 102 11.29 -8.79 -4.48
CA LEU A 102 11.47 -7.93 -5.65
C LEU A 102 12.93 -7.86 -6.13
N LEU A 103 13.91 -8.04 -5.23
CA LEU A 103 15.33 -8.06 -5.60
C LEU A 103 15.67 -9.33 -6.39
N GLN A 104 15.18 -10.48 -5.95
CA GLN A 104 15.45 -11.78 -6.56
C GLN A 104 14.86 -11.92 -7.97
N MET A 105 13.70 -11.32 -8.25
CA MET A 105 13.04 -11.39 -9.56
C MET A 105 13.93 -10.96 -10.75
N ALA A 106 14.93 -10.10 -10.52
CA ALA A 106 15.84 -9.66 -11.58
C ALA A 106 16.81 -10.77 -12.01
N ASP A 107 17.27 -11.57 -11.06
CA ASP A 107 18.18 -12.68 -11.31
C ASP A 107 17.43 -13.82 -12.03
N GLU A 108 16.21 -14.11 -11.59
CA GLU A 108 15.34 -15.13 -12.19
C GLU A 108 14.99 -14.85 -13.67
N LEU A 109 14.91 -13.57 -14.06
CA LEU A 109 14.62 -13.18 -15.44
C LEU A 109 15.78 -13.45 -16.41
N LEU A 110 16.99 -13.67 -15.89
CA LEU A 110 18.18 -14.03 -16.68
C LEU A 110 18.31 -15.55 -16.88
N GLU A 111 17.59 -16.35 -16.09
CA GLU A 111 17.56 -17.80 -16.21
C GLU A 111 16.51 -18.28 -17.21
N THR A 112 16.81 -19.39 -17.92
CA THR A 112 16.07 -19.77 -19.14
C THR A 112 14.68 -20.34 -18.88
N GLU A 113 14.59 -21.47 -18.20
CA GLU A 113 13.33 -22.23 -18.00
C GLU A 113 12.92 -22.25 -16.52
N GLN A 114 13.85 -22.55 -15.62
CA GLN A 114 13.58 -22.57 -14.18
C GLN A 114 13.23 -21.16 -13.67
N GLY A 115 13.97 -20.15 -14.10
CA GLY A 115 13.71 -18.76 -13.74
C GLY A 115 12.33 -18.25 -14.15
N ARG A 116 11.78 -18.75 -15.27
CA ARG A 116 10.40 -18.41 -15.68
C ARG A 116 9.38 -18.93 -14.67
N ILE A 117 9.51 -20.18 -14.23
CA ILE A 117 8.61 -20.79 -13.24
C ILE A 117 8.74 -20.07 -11.91
N ASN A 118 9.97 -19.82 -11.47
CA ASN A 118 10.25 -19.10 -10.23
C ASN A 118 9.63 -17.71 -10.28
N LEU A 119 9.87 -16.93 -11.33
CA LEU A 119 9.30 -15.58 -11.49
C LEU A 119 7.77 -15.57 -11.37
N LEU A 120 7.08 -16.57 -11.93
CA LEU A 120 5.62 -16.69 -11.79
C LEU A 120 5.19 -16.93 -10.35
N HIS A 121 5.93 -17.77 -9.62
CA HIS A 121 5.71 -18.01 -8.21
C HIS A 121 5.89 -16.72 -7.41
N GLN A 122 6.99 -15.99 -7.63
CA GLN A 122 7.28 -14.74 -6.94
C GLN A 122 6.21 -13.67 -7.17
N ILE A 123 5.69 -13.55 -8.41
CA ILE A 123 4.56 -12.65 -8.70
C ILE A 123 3.33 -13.02 -7.85
N GLY A 124 3.06 -14.32 -7.69
CA GLY A 124 1.98 -14.84 -6.85
C GLY A 124 2.19 -14.55 -5.37
N GLU A 125 3.39 -14.82 -4.84
CA GLU A 125 3.74 -14.57 -3.44
C GLU A 125 3.66 -13.09 -3.09
N ILE A 126 4.22 -12.21 -3.93
CA ILE A 126 4.11 -10.76 -3.74
C ILE A 126 2.64 -10.36 -3.70
N ARG A 127 1.80 -10.80 -4.65
CA ARG A 127 0.36 -10.49 -4.63
C ARG A 127 -0.31 -10.98 -3.34
N GLY A 128 0.02 -12.19 -2.89
CA GLY A 128 -0.46 -12.75 -1.62
C GLY A 128 -0.07 -11.88 -0.43
N MET A 129 1.21 -11.49 -0.33
CA MET A 129 1.73 -10.60 0.70
C MET A 129 1.00 -9.25 0.69
N LEU A 130 0.72 -8.67 -0.48
CA LEU A 130 0.06 -7.37 -0.58
C LEU A 130 -1.40 -7.38 -0.06
N ILE A 131 -2.10 -8.51 -0.14
CA ILE A 131 -3.48 -8.65 0.39
C ILE A 131 -3.52 -8.36 1.90
N HIS A 132 -2.47 -8.72 2.65
CA HIS A 132 -2.39 -8.45 4.10
C HIS A 132 -2.38 -6.95 4.47
N PHE A 133 -2.15 -6.07 3.51
CA PHE A 133 -2.20 -4.63 3.73
C PHE A 133 -3.57 -4.01 3.37
N LEU A 134 -4.42 -4.75 2.66
CA LEU A 134 -5.76 -4.32 2.27
C LEU A 134 -6.83 -4.68 3.31
N TYR A 135 -6.66 -5.81 4.00
CA TYR A 135 -7.64 -6.41 4.94
C TYR A 135 -7.09 -6.55 6.36
#